data_AF-A0A2T4WV09-F1
#
_entry.id   AF-A0A2T4WV09-F1
#
_cell.length_a   1.000
_cell.length_b   1.000
_cell.length_c   1.000
_cell.angle_alpha   90.00
_cell.angle_beta   90.00
_cell.angle_gamma   90.00
#
_symmetry.space_group_name_H-M   'P 1'
#
loop_
_entity.id
_entity.type
_entity.pdbx_description
1 polymer ?
#
loop_
_entity_poly.entity_id
_entity_poly.type
_entity_poly.pdbx_seq_one_letter_code
_entity_poly.pdbx_strand_id
1 'polypeptide(L)'
;MKAKKKKICFVVSSPFTAKAFLLNHFKVLANKYDIFLIANFEDFDKNAFLDTPLVGVQNIAIHRDISLVDDIKALLSLRAYFKKMQFDAVHS
;
A
#
# COMPACT_ATOMS: atom_id res chain seq x y z
N MET A 1 -7.98 4.29 28.02
CA MET A 1 -7.15 3.69 26.94
C MET A 1 -7.66 4.22 25.60
N LYS A 2 -6.82 4.81 24.74
CA LYS A 2 -7.25 5.24 23.40
C LYS A 2 -7.57 4.01 22.55
N ALA A 3 -8.72 3.98 21.89
CA ALA A 3 -9.04 2.91 20.94
C ALA A 3 -7.99 2.86 19.83
N LYS A 4 -7.57 1.65 19.43
CA LYS A 4 -6.59 1.46 18.36
C LYS A 4 -7.20 1.93 17.04
N LYS A 5 -6.45 2.73 16.26
CA LYS A 5 -6.86 3.16 14.92
C LYS A 5 -7.09 1.93 14.03
N LYS A 6 -8.11 2.01 13.18
CA LYS A 6 -8.42 1.01 12.16
C LYS A 6 -7.37 1.08 11.05
N LYS A 7 -6.96 -0.07 10.48
CA LYS A 7 -5.91 -0.13 9.46
C LYS A 7 -6.49 -0.21 8.04
N ILE A 8 -6.09 0.71 7.18
CA ILE A 8 -6.49 0.74 5.77
C ILE A 8 -5.26 0.50 4.89
N CYS A 9 -5.33 -0.46 3.98
CA CYS A 9 -4.28 -0.74 3.02
C CYS A 9 -4.68 -0.25 1.63
N PHE A 10 -3.86 0.61 1.04
CA PHE A 10 -3.97 1.03 -0.36
C PHE A 10 -3.06 0.15 -1.21
N VAL A 11 -3.57 -0.34 -2.33
CA VAL A 11 -2.84 -1.19 -3.27
C VAL A 11 -2.87 -0.51 -4.63
N VAL A 12 -1.72 -0.12 -5.16
CA VAL A 12 -1.62 0.45 -6.51
C VAL A 12 -0.53 -0.27 -7.29
N SER A 13 -0.67 -0.38 -8.61
CA SER A 13 0.37 -1.04 -9.43
C SER A 13 1.69 -0.26 -9.43
N SER A 14 1.62 1.08 -9.35
CA SER A 14 2.79 1.94 -9.39
C SER A 14 2.77 3.01 -8.28
N PRO A 15 3.90 3.26 -7.60
CA PRO A 15 4.03 4.33 -6.61
C PRO A 15 3.74 5.71 -7.19
N PHE A 16 3.94 5.90 -8.50
CA PHE A 16 3.57 7.14 -9.20
C PHE A 16 2.08 7.45 -9.06
N THR A 17 1.20 6.45 -9.11
CA THR A 17 -0.25 6.62 -8.90
C THR A 17 -0.53 7.16 -7.50
N ALA A 18 0.08 6.56 -6.48
CA ALA A 18 -0.10 7.02 -5.11
C ALA A 18 0.45 8.45 -4.90
N LYS A 19 1.60 8.77 -5.49
CA LYS A 19 2.21 10.11 -5.42
C LYS A 19 1.37 11.17 -6.13
N ALA A 20 0.80 10.87 -7.29
CA ALA A 20 0.04 11.84 -8.07
C ALA A 20 -1.37 12.07 -7.51
N PHE A 21 -2.03 11.04 -6.98
CA PHE A 21 -3.46 11.10 -6.68
C PHE A 21 -3.82 10.91 -5.19
N LEU A 22 -2.99 10.21 -4.41
CA LEU A 22 -3.40 9.73 -3.08
C LEU A 22 -2.76 10.46 -1.90
N LEU A 23 -1.74 11.31 -2.12
CA LEU A 23 -1.03 11.98 -1.01
C LEU A 23 -1.96 12.78 -0.08
N ASN A 24 -2.90 13.55 -0.64
CA ASN A 24 -3.85 14.29 0.17
C ASN A 24 -4.83 13.37 0.90
N HIS A 25 -5.27 12.30 0.23
CA HIS A 25 -6.14 11.28 0.83
C HIS A 25 -5.44 10.63 2.04
N PHE A 26 -4.17 10.27 1.93
CA PHE A 26 -3.38 9.73 3.05
C PHE A 26 -3.29 10.74 4.20
N LYS A 27 -2.99 12.01 3.91
CA LYS A 27 -2.91 13.07 4.92
C LYS A 27 -4.20 13.23 5.72
N VAL A 28 -5.35 13.26 5.04
CA VAL A 28 -6.65 13.44 5.71
C VAL A 28 -7.04 12.18 6.49
N LEU A 29 -6.90 10.99 5.90
CA LEU A 29 -7.31 9.73 6.51
C LEU A 29 -6.43 9.33 7.69
N ALA A 30 -5.13 9.64 7.66
CA ALA A 30 -4.20 9.31 8.74
C ALA A 30 -4.56 9.92 10.10
N ASN A 31 -5.39 10.97 10.11
CA ASN A 31 -5.94 11.54 11.36
C ASN A 31 -6.79 10.52 12.12
N LYS A 32 -7.47 9.60 11.42
CA LYS A 32 -8.42 8.63 11.99
C LYS A 32 -7.98 7.17 11.84
N TYR A 33 -7.15 6.88 10.85
CA TYR A 33 -6.78 5.52 10.44
C TYR A 33 -5.26 5.35 10.37
N ASP A 34 -4.80 4.11 10.49
CA ASP A 34 -3.43 3.72 10.18
C ASP A 34 -3.37 3.35 8.69
N ILE A 35 -2.66 4.14 7.89
CA ILE A 35 -2.62 3.97 6.43
C ILE A 35 -1.38 3.19 6.01
N PHE A 36 -1.58 2.20 5.15
CA PHE A 36 -0.52 1.38 4.56
C PHE A 36 -0.58 1.47 3.04
N LEU A 37 0.57 1.37 2.37
CA LEU A 37 0.68 1.40 0.92
C LEU A 37 1.42 0.16 0.40
N ILE A 38 0.84 -0.50 -0.59
CA ILE A 38 1.47 -1.53 -1.40
C ILE A 38 1.60 -1.01 -2.82
N ALA A 39 2.79 -1.10 -3.39
CA ALA A 39 3.05 -0.82 -4.80
C ALA A 39 4.32 -1.51 -5.29
N ASN A 40 4.57 -1.46 -6.60
CA ASN A 40 5.87 -1.87 -7.16
C ASN A 40 6.92 -0.74 -7.02
N PHE A 41 7.85 -0.88 -6.09
CA PHE A 41 8.93 0.07 -5.80
C PHE A 41 10.28 -0.30 -6.43
N GLU A 42 10.35 -1.25 -7.37
CA GLU A 42 11.62 -1.70 -7.97
C GLU A 42 12.44 -0.55 -8.56
N ASP A 43 11.80 0.37 -9.29
CA ASP A 43 12.44 1.55 -9.91
C ASP A 43 11.96 2.88 -9.32
N PHE A 44 11.54 2.89 -8.05
CA PHE A 44 10.99 4.09 -7.42
C PHE A 44 11.61 4.35 -6.05
N ASP A 45 12.14 5.57 -5.88
CA ASP A 45 12.68 6.00 -4.60
C ASP A 45 11.58 6.16 -3.55
N LYS A 46 11.60 5.27 -2.54
CA LYS A 46 10.69 5.28 -1.39
C LYS A 46 10.77 6.58 -0.58
N ASN A 47 11.87 7.34 -0.70
CA ASN A 47 12.03 8.62 -0.02
C ASN A 47 10.93 9.62 -0.40
N ALA A 48 10.30 9.46 -1.57
CA ALA A 48 9.17 10.30 -1.98
C ALA A 48 7.93 10.18 -1.07
N PHE A 49 7.89 9.21 -0.15
CA PHE A 49 6.83 9.02 0.84
C PHE A 49 7.26 9.32 2.29
N LEU A 50 8.49 9.82 2.54
CA LEU A 50 8.96 10.11 3.91
C LEU A 50 8.10 11.15 4.63
N ASP A 51 7.64 12.17 3.91
CA ASP A 51 6.79 13.24 4.47
C ASP A 51 5.29 12.87 4.48
N THR A 52 4.96 11.61 4.17
CA THR A 52 3.58 11.13 4.13
C THR A 52 3.26 10.36 5.41
N PRO A 53 2.05 10.52 5.97
CA PRO A 53 1.69 9.87 7.23
C PRO A 53 1.28 8.39 7.01
N LEU A 54 2.13 7.64 6.31
CA LEU A 54 1.99 6.20 6.12
C LEU A 54 2.64 5.47 7.30
N VAL A 55 1.92 4.50 7.85
CA VAL A 55 2.44 3.62 8.91
C VAL A 55 3.38 2.57 8.32
N GLY A 56 3.19 2.19 7.06
CA GLY A 56 4.07 1.25 6.39
C GLY A 56 3.91 1.25 4.88
N VAL A 57 5.02 0.96 4.21
CA VAL A 57 5.09 0.78 2.76
C VAL A 57 5.65 -0.61 2.48
N GLN A 58 4.95 -1.39 1.67
CA GLN A 58 5.35 -2.74 1.30
C GLN A 58 5.57 -2.80 -0.21
N ASN A 59 6.73 -3.33 -0.62
CA ASN A 59 6.97 -3.62 -2.03
C ASN A 59 6.34 -4.96 -2.39
N ILE A 60 5.41 -4.95 -3.34
CA ILE A 60 4.92 -6.14 -4.05
C ILE A 60 4.83 -5.73 -5.52
N ALA A 61 5.63 -6.39 -6.36
CA ALA A 61 5.68 -6.12 -7.78
C ALA A 61 4.38 -6.58 -8.45
N ILE A 62 3.52 -5.62 -8.77
CA ILE A 62 2.31 -5.82 -9.57
C ILE A 62 2.62 -5.27 -10.96
N HIS A 63 3.09 -6.12 -11.85
CA HIS A 63 3.43 -5.74 -13.22
C HIS A 63 2.19 -5.35 -13.99
N ARG A 64 2.32 -4.40 -14.93
CA ARG A 64 1.22 -3.98 -15.80
C ARG A 64 1.03 -4.92 -16.98
N ASP A 65 2.11 -5.53 -17.43
CA ASP A 65 2.07 -6.54 -18.47
C ASP A 65 1.59 -7.86 -17.88
N ILE A 66 0.79 -8.59 -18.67
CA ILE A 66 0.23 -9.87 -18.24
C ILE A 66 1.36 -10.89 -18.17
N SER A 67 1.61 -11.44 -16.98
CA SER A 67 2.60 -12.48 -16.74
C SER A 67 2.05 -13.45 -15.71
N LEU A 68 1.57 -14.62 -16.16
CA LEU A 68 0.94 -15.61 -15.28
C LEU A 68 1.78 -15.95 -14.04
N VAL A 69 3.10 -16.07 -14.23
CA VAL A 69 4.02 -16.41 -13.14
C VAL A 69 4.11 -15.27 -12.14
N ASP A 70 4.28 -14.03 -12.60
CA ASP A 70 4.46 -12.89 -11.72
C ASP A 70 3.14 -12.45 -11.09
N ASP A 71 2.02 -12.60 -11.80
CA ASP A 71 0.66 -12.39 -11.30
C ASP A 71 0.35 -13.36 -10.15
N ILE A 72 0.66 -14.65 -10.30
CA ILE A 72 0.48 -15.65 -9.23
C ILE A 72 1.39 -15.32 -8.03
N LYS A 73 2.66 -14.96 -8.26
CA LYS A 73 3.58 -14.56 -7.17
C LYS A 73 3.06 -13.32 -6.42
N ALA A 74 2.57 -12.32 -7.14
CA ALA A 74 2.01 -11.10 -6.56
C ALA A 74 0.77 -11.41 -5.72
N LEU A 75 -0.13 -12.26 -6.23
CA LEU A 75 -1.33 -12.70 -5.52
C LEU A 75 -0.99 -13.44 -4.22
N LEU A 76 -0.03 -14.38 -4.26
CA LEU A 76 0.41 -15.11 -3.07
C LEU A 76 1.05 -14.17 -2.04
N SER A 77 1.88 -13.23 -2.50
CA SER A 77 2.51 -12.20 -1.66
C SER A 77 1.47 -11.29 -0.98
N LEU A 78 0.49 -10.80 -1.73
CA LEU A 78 -0.62 -9.99 -1.22
C LEU A 78 -1.42 -10.77 -0.18
N ARG A 79 -1.81 -12.01 -0.49
CA ARG A 79 -2.57 -12.87 0.42
C ARG A 79 -1.82 -13.10 1.74
N ALA A 80 -0.53 -13.41 1.68
CA ALA A 80 0.30 -13.60 2.86
C ALA A 80 0.39 -12.32 3.69
N TYR A 81 0.60 -11.17 3.04
CA TYR A 81 0.72 -9.88 3.71
C TYR A 81 -0.61 -9.45 4.36
N PHE A 82 -1.74 -9.58 3.67
CA PHE A 82 -3.07 -9.29 4.23
C PHE A 82 -3.38 -10.17 5.44
N LYS A 83 -3.08 -11.48 5.35
CA LYS A 83 -3.26 -12.40 6.48
C LYS A 83 -2.38 -12.02 7.67
N LYS A 84 -1.14 -11.58 7.45
CA LYS A 84 -0.24 -11.12 8.52
C LYS A 84 -0.72 -9.82 9.17
N MET A 85 -1.14 -8.85 8.37
CA MET A 85 -1.42 -7.49 8.84
C MET A 85 -2.82 -7.31 9.42
N GLN A 86 -3.78 -8.14 8.99
CA GLN A 86 -5.18 -8.11 9.39
C GLN A 86 -5.76 -6.69 9.20
N PHE A 87 -5.75 -6.20 7.95
CA PHE A 87 -6.32 -4.90 7.61
C PHE A 87 -7.83 -4.88 7.80
N ASP A 88 -8.37 -3.77 8.28
CA ASP A 88 -9.82 -3.59 8.44
C ASP A 88 -10.48 -3.24 7.09
N ALA A 89 -9.73 -2.63 6.16
CA ALA A 89 -10.16 -2.36 4.79
C ALA A 89 -8.97 -2.37 3.81
N VAL A 90 -9.25 -2.74 2.56
CA VAL A 90 -8.32 -2.66 1.43
C VAL A 90 -8.96 -1.83 0.33
N HIS A 91 -8.21 -0.88 -0.24
CA HIS A 91 -8.62 -0.06 -1.38
C HIS A 91 -7.60 -0.22 -2.51
N SER A 92 -8.07 -0.49 -3.73
CA SER A 92 -7.26 -0.68 -4.93
C SER A 92 -7.52 0.41 -5.96
#